data_AF-A0A925JNL5-F1
#
_entry.id   AF-A0A925JNL5-F1
#
_cell.length_a   1.000
_cell.length_b   1.000
_cell.length_c   1.000
_cell.angle_alpha   90.00
_cell.angle_beta   90.00
_cell.angle_gamma   90.00
#
_symmetry.space_group_name_H-M   'P 1'
#
loop_
_entity.id
_entity.type
_entity.pdbx_description
1 polymer ?
#
loop_
_entity_poly.entity_id
_entity_poly.type
_entity_poly.pdbx_seq_one_letter_code
_entity_poly.pdbx_strand_id
1 'polypeptide(L)'
;MSNLELIDRYLDQQLPPEQVWQLEKELRENTELREQLDSVRIVREAVQSRALNAQMKDFHRQFIAEVRTQPGEGNGIGWPKRPFGRWVVRIAASLFLGVLGYGAYQYSTLDAGRFYAAKFLPYQLPTTRSDAKTLTRLDSLYRAGNSRAVVELFEKLPTKGPRDYFLTGMAHLRRREFNRAIVLLSLLRQQNRRRAANYFDQETDYYLALAYLGAHRVEEAYPLFKKIYDNPRHLYHQTVTKQDLLGLQVLDTKQ
;
A
#
# COMPACT_ATOMS: atom_id res chain seq x y z
N MET A 1 -11.83 -24.81 33.39
CA MET A 1 -12.49 -24.12 32.27
C MET A 1 -11.99 -24.74 30.99
N SER A 2 -12.85 -24.99 29.99
CA SER A 2 -12.39 -25.50 28.70
C SER A 2 -11.62 -24.40 27.96
N ASN A 3 -10.53 -24.74 27.26
CA ASN A 3 -9.73 -23.77 26.48
C ASN A 3 -10.59 -22.98 25.49
N LEU A 4 -11.64 -23.61 24.94
CA LEU A 4 -12.60 -22.98 24.04
C LEU A 4 -13.43 -21.88 24.73
N GLU A 5 -13.83 -22.09 25.99
CA GLU A 5 -14.64 -21.13 26.75
C GLU A 5 -13.81 -19.91 27.16
N LEU A 6 -12.51 -20.09 27.46
CA LEU A 6 -11.57 -19.00 27.71
C LEU A 6 -11.34 -18.16 26.45
N ILE A 7 -11.17 -18.81 25.30
CA ILE A 7 -11.02 -18.15 24.00
C ILE A 7 -12.28 -17.35 23.63
N ASP A 8 -13.47 -17.90 23.86
CA ASP A 8 -14.73 -17.23 23.53
C ASP A 8 -14.93 -15.95 24.36
N ARG A 9 -14.72 -16.03 25.68
CA ARG A 9 -14.78 -14.85 26.57
C ARG A 9 -13.69 -13.83 26.29
N TYR A 10 -12.51 -14.28 25.83
CA TYR A 10 -11.44 -13.39 25.38
C TYR A 10 -11.85 -12.59 24.15
N LEU A 11 -12.42 -13.26 23.14
CA LEU A 11 -12.90 -12.62 21.91
C LEU A 11 -14.08 -11.67 22.17
N ASP A 12 -14.88 -11.95 23.20
CA ASP A 12 -15.98 -11.09 23.64
C ASP A 12 -15.56 -9.96 24.60
N GLN A 13 -14.27 -9.84 24.92
CA GLN A 13 -13.72 -8.84 25.85
C GLN A 13 -14.32 -8.94 27.28
N GLN A 14 -14.73 -10.13 27.69
CA GLN A 14 -15.37 -10.39 28.99
C GLN A 14 -14.41 -10.97 30.03
N LEU A 15 -13.12 -11.10 29.71
CA LEU A 15 -12.12 -11.60 30.65
C LEU A 15 -11.59 -10.50 31.58
N PRO A 16 -11.41 -10.80 32.89
CA PRO A 16 -10.70 -9.93 33.81
C PRO A 16 -9.26 -9.67 33.33
N PRO A 17 -8.69 -8.48 33.60
CA PRO A 17 -7.36 -8.09 33.11
C PRO A 17 -6.24 -9.06 33.49
N GLU A 18 -6.32 -9.68 34.66
CA GLU A 18 -5.36 -10.67 35.15
C GLU A 18 -5.38 -11.98 34.33
N GLN A 19 -6.57 -12.39 33.87
CA GLN A 19 -6.76 -13.60 33.07
C GLN A 19 -6.39 -13.38 31.60
N VAL A 20 -6.60 -12.16 31.09
CA VAL A 20 -6.11 -11.75 29.76
C VAL A 20 -4.60 -11.88 29.67
N TRP A 21 -3.88 -11.40 30.69
CA TRP A 21 -2.41 -11.47 30.71
C TRP A 21 -1.89 -12.92 30.76
N GLN A 22 -2.53 -13.79 31.54
CA GLN A 22 -2.19 -15.21 31.61
C GLN A 22 -2.46 -15.92 30.27
N LEU A 23 -3.61 -15.65 29.65
CA LEU A 23 -3.97 -16.23 28.35
C LEU A 23 -3.04 -15.75 27.23
N GLU A 24 -2.66 -14.46 27.20
CA GLU A 24 -1.71 -13.93 26.23
C GLU A 24 -0.31 -14.55 26.38
N LYS A 25 0.10 -14.85 27.61
CA LYS A 25 1.35 -15.55 27.88
C LYS A 25 1.29 -17.00 27.38
N GLU A 26 0.20 -17.71 27.68
CA GLU A 26 -0.02 -19.08 27.20
C GLU A 26 -0.15 -19.15 25.67
N LEU A 27 -0.75 -18.15 25.03
CA LEU A 27 -0.82 -18.04 23.56
C LEU A 27 0.56 -17.85 22.92
N ARG A 28 1.55 -17.28 23.63
CA ARG A 28 2.93 -17.18 23.10
C ARG A 28 3.68 -18.49 23.19
N GLU A 29 3.41 -19.27 24.24
CA GLU A 29 4.14 -20.50 24.56
C GLU A 29 3.50 -21.74 23.90
N ASN A 30 2.18 -21.77 23.72
CA ASN A 30 1.44 -22.91 23.19
C ASN A 30 0.95 -22.65 21.75
N THR A 31 1.47 -23.45 20.80
CA THR A 31 1.09 -23.37 19.38
C THR A 31 -0.32 -23.92 19.13
N GLU A 32 -0.74 -24.96 19.84
CA GLU A 32 -2.08 -25.57 19.69
C GLU A 32 -3.19 -24.60 20.10
N LEU A 33 -2.95 -23.83 21.17
CA LEU A 33 -3.90 -22.82 21.67
C LEU A 33 -4.07 -21.66 20.68
N ARG A 34 -3.01 -21.30 19.93
CA ARG A 34 -3.08 -20.31 18.84
C ARG A 34 -3.89 -20.79 17.66
N GLU A 35 -3.71 -22.04 17.24
CA GLU A 35 -4.49 -22.63 16.15
C GLU A 35 -5.98 -22.72 16.51
N GLN A 36 -6.29 -23.02 17.76
CA GLN A 36 -7.67 -23.01 18.27
C GLN A 36 -8.28 -21.59 18.25
N LEU A 37 -7.54 -20.57 18.70
CA LEU A 37 -7.99 -19.17 18.65
C LEU A 37 -8.28 -18.72 17.21
N ASP A 38 -7.39 -19.04 16.28
CA ASP A 38 -7.53 -18.68 14.86
C ASP A 38 -8.74 -19.39 14.22
N SER A 39 -8.90 -20.68 14.51
CA SER A 39 -10.06 -21.46 14.05
C SER A 39 -11.39 -20.88 14.53
N VAL A 40 -11.49 -20.51 15.81
CA VAL A 40 -12.71 -19.91 16.38
C VAL A 40 -12.99 -18.55 15.74
N ARG A 41 -11.96 -17.73 15.50
CA ARG A 41 -12.10 -16.44 14.82
C ARG A 41 -12.65 -16.59 13.40
N ILE A 42 -12.09 -17.52 12.61
CA ILE A 42 -12.54 -17.80 11.23
C ILE A 42 -14.00 -18.27 11.23
N VAL A 43 -14.38 -19.16 12.15
CA VAL A 43 -15.77 -19.64 12.27
C VAL A 43 -16.71 -18.49 12.62
N ARG A 44 -16.33 -17.61 13.54
CA ARG A 44 -17.15 -16.45 13.94
C ARG A 44 -17.36 -15.47 12.79
N GLU A 45 -16.30 -15.14 12.04
CA GLU A 45 -16.38 -14.29 10.85
C GLU A 45 -17.25 -14.92 9.75
N ALA A 46 -17.16 -16.24 9.57
CA ALA A 46 -18.01 -16.98 8.62
C ALA A 46 -19.50 -17.00 9.05
N VAL A 47 -19.79 -17.13 10.35
CA VAL A 47 -21.17 -17.08 10.87
C VAL A 47 -21.76 -15.67 10.76
N GLN A 48 -20.99 -14.64 11.12
CA GLN A 48 -21.41 -13.25 11.00
C GLN A 48 -21.71 -12.88 9.54
N SER A 49 -20.84 -13.25 8.61
CA SER A 49 -21.06 -12.99 7.18
C SER A 49 -22.26 -13.74 6.62
N ARG A 50 -22.54 -14.98 7.08
CA ARG A 50 -23.76 -15.71 6.72
C ARG A 50 -25.02 -15.06 7.29
N ALA A 51 -25.01 -14.61 8.53
CA ALA A 51 -26.12 -13.91 9.15
C ALA A 51 -26.43 -12.57 8.44
N LEU A 52 -25.39 -11.81 8.10
CA LEU A 52 -25.52 -10.56 7.35
C LEU A 52 -26.12 -10.80 5.95
N ASN A 53 -25.64 -11.82 5.24
CA ASN A 53 -26.16 -12.20 3.92
C ASN A 53 -27.61 -12.71 3.99
N ALA A 54 -27.99 -13.40 5.07
CA ALA A 54 -29.36 -13.85 5.27
C ALA A 54 -30.32 -12.66 5.49
N GLN A 55 -29.95 -11.72 6.37
CA GLN A 55 -30.71 -10.48 6.58
C GLN A 55 -30.87 -9.69 5.29
N MET A 56 -29.82 -9.60 4.47
CA MET A 56 -29.86 -8.86 3.21
C MET A 56 -30.75 -9.54 2.16
N LYS A 57 -30.77 -10.89 2.12
CA LYS A 57 -31.69 -11.65 1.24
C LYS A 57 -33.15 -11.53 1.66
N ASP A 58 -33.42 -11.49 2.97
CA ASP A 58 -34.79 -11.33 3.47
C ASP A 58 -35.29 -9.90 3.28
N PHE A 59 -34.44 -8.90 3.52
CA PHE A 59 -34.73 -7.51 3.15
C PHE A 59 -35.00 -7.39 1.64
N HIS A 60 -34.18 -8.02 0.80
CA HIS A 60 -34.37 -7.99 -0.65
C HIS A 60 -35.65 -8.71 -1.09
N ARG A 61 -36.02 -9.83 -0.44
CA ARG A 61 -37.29 -10.53 -0.70
C ARG A 61 -38.50 -9.72 -0.25
N GLN A 62 -38.46 -9.10 0.93
CA GLN A 62 -39.53 -8.23 1.42
C GLN A 62 -39.69 -7.01 0.51
N PHE A 63 -38.59 -6.37 0.14
CA PHE A 63 -38.60 -5.24 -0.78
C PHE A 63 -39.16 -5.61 -2.17
N ILE A 64 -38.75 -6.75 -2.75
CA ILE A 64 -39.26 -7.21 -4.04
C ILE A 64 -40.73 -7.67 -3.95
N ALA A 65 -41.13 -8.30 -2.85
CA ALA A 65 -42.52 -8.71 -2.63
C ALA A 65 -43.44 -7.50 -2.50
N GLU A 66 -43.04 -6.50 -1.73
CA GLU A 66 -43.79 -5.25 -1.54
C GLU A 66 -43.86 -4.40 -2.82
N VAL A 67 -42.84 -4.47 -3.68
CA VAL A 67 -42.85 -3.86 -5.02
C VAL A 67 -43.74 -4.65 -6.02
N ARG A 68 -43.98 -5.94 -5.79
CA ARG A 68 -44.79 -6.81 -6.70
C ARG A 68 -46.26 -6.96 -6.29
N THR A 69 -46.64 -6.65 -5.05
CA THR A 69 -48.02 -6.79 -4.54
C THR A 69 -48.90 -5.55 -4.70
N GLN A 70 -48.52 -4.58 -5.54
CA GLN A 70 -49.46 -3.56 -6.02
C GLN A 70 -50.00 -3.96 -7.41
N PRO A 71 -51.06 -4.78 -7.49
CA PRO A 71 -51.80 -4.94 -8.72
C PRO A 71 -52.48 -3.60 -9.03
N GLY A 72 -52.11 -3.02 -10.17
CA GLY A 72 -52.88 -1.95 -10.76
C GLY A 72 -54.22 -2.49 -11.26
N GLU A 73 -55.24 -2.48 -10.41
CA GLU A 73 -56.63 -2.56 -10.83
C GLU A 73 -57.20 -1.13 -10.88
N GLY A 74 -57.65 -0.77 -12.08
CA GLY A 74 -58.26 0.50 -12.37
C GLY A 74 -59.60 0.64 -11.65
N ASN A 75 -59.85 1.83 -11.10
CA ASN A 75 -60.82 2.79 -11.61
C ASN A 75 -61.14 3.80 -10.50
N GLY A 76 -60.96 5.08 -10.80
CA GLY A 76 -61.47 6.18 -9.98
C GLY A 76 -60.51 6.73 -8.92
N ILE A 77 -60.40 8.06 -8.92
CA ILE A 77 -59.73 8.96 -7.95
C ILE A 77 -58.29 9.30 -8.37
N GLY A 78 -58.13 10.55 -8.82
CA GLY A 78 -56.89 11.11 -9.34
C GLY A 78 -55.80 11.21 -8.27
N TRP A 79 -54.74 10.45 -8.45
CA TRP A 79 -53.49 10.64 -7.71
C TRP A 79 -52.67 11.73 -8.38
N PRO A 80 -52.19 12.76 -7.65
CA PRO A 80 -51.29 13.75 -8.23
C PRO A 80 -50.01 13.02 -8.66
N LYS A 81 -49.67 13.14 -9.95
CA LYS A 81 -48.41 12.63 -10.54
C LYS A 81 -47.22 13.31 -9.85
N ARG A 82 -46.83 12.85 -8.66
CA ARG A 82 -45.58 13.28 -8.02
C ARG A 82 -44.44 12.67 -8.81
N PRO A 83 -43.48 13.47 -9.31
CA PRO A 83 -42.46 12.98 -10.24
C PRO A 83 -41.36 12.25 -9.45
N PHE A 84 -41.59 11.00 -9.09
CA PHE A 84 -40.60 10.15 -8.41
C PHE A 84 -39.29 10.04 -9.24
N GLY A 85 -39.41 10.06 -10.58
CA GLY A 85 -38.26 10.11 -11.48
C GLY A 85 -37.40 11.37 -11.34
N ARG A 86 -37.97 12.53 -10.98
CA ARG A 86 -37.16 13.76 -10.78
C ARG A 86 -36.29 13.68 -9.52
N TRP A 87 -36.75 12.98 -8.48
CA TRP A 87 -35.95 12.77 -7.27
C TRP A 87 -34.83 11.76 -7.49
N VAL A 88 -35.08 10.65 -8.19
CA VAL A 88 -34.03 9.68 -8.56
C VAL A 88 -32.98 10.33 -9.47
N VAL A 89 -33.39 11.12 -10.47
CA VAL A 89 -32.46 11.85 -11.35
C VAL A 89 -31.67 12.90 -10.56
N ARG A 90 -32.26 13.57 -9.57
CA ARG A 90 -31.54 14.51 -8.70
C ARG A 90 -30.51 13.82 -7.81
N ILE A 91 -30.84 12.67 -7.24
CA ILE A 91 -29.90 11.87 -6.43
C ILE A 91 -28.76 11.36 -7.31
N ALA A 92 -29.06 10.81 -8.49
CA ALA A 92 -28.05 10.35 -9.44
C ALA A 92 -27.16 11.49 -9.93
N ALA A 93 -27.73 12.66 -10.27
CA ALA A 93 -26.97 13.83 -10.67
C ALA A 93 -26.09 14.39 -9.54
N SER A 94 -26.56 14.33 -8.29
CA SER A 94 -25.78 14.78 -7.13
C SER A 94 -24.61 13.83 -6.83
N LEU A 95 -24.83 12.52 -6.92
CA LEU A 95 -23.75 11.52 -6.81
C LEU A 95 -22.75 11.67 -7.96
N PHE A 96 -23.24 11.88 -9.18
CA PHE A 96 -22.39 12.09 -10.36
C PHE A 96 -21.54 13.36 -10.23
N LEU A 97 -22.12 14.47 -9.79
CA LEU A 97 -21.39 15.70 -9.48
C LEU A 97 -20.40 15.50 -8.33
N GLY A 98 -20.74 14.70 -7.32
CA GLY A 98 -19.83 14.34 -6.23
C GLY A 98 -18.62 13.55 -6.74
N VAL A 99 -18.84 12.53 -7.58
CA VAL A 99 -17.78 11.72 -8.19
C VAL A 99 -16.92 12.56 -9.14
N LEU A 100 -17.54 13.40 -9.97
CA LEU A 100 -16.82 14.31 -10.86
C LEU A 100 -16.02 15.36 -10.10
N GLY A 101 -16.60 15.96 -9.06
CA GLY A 101 -15.94 16.94 -8.21
C GLY A 101 -14.77 16.34 -7.45
N TYR A 102 -14.94 15.14 -6.88
CA TYR A 102 -13.87 14.39 -6.24
C TYR A 102 -12.78 13.98 -7.23
N GLY A 103 -13.16 13.50 -8.42
CA GLY A 103 -12.23 13.16 -9.49
C GLY A 103 -11.44 14.37 -9.99
N ALA A 104 -12.10 15.51 -10.20
CA ALA A 104 -11.46 16.76 -10.61
C ALA A 104 -10.53 17.32 -9.52
N TYR A 105 -10.94 17.22 -8.25
CA TYR A 105 -10.10 17.58 -7.12
C TYR A 105 -8.84 16.71 -7.07
N GLN A 106 -9.00 15.37 -7.07
CA GLN A 106 -7.89 14.43 -7.11
C GLN A 106 -6.98 14.68 -8.31
N TYR A 107 -7.56 14.84 -9.50
CA TYR A 107 -6.84 15.19 -10.71
C TYR A 107 -6.05 16.48 -10.50
N SER A 108 -6.63 17.57 -10.01
CA SER A 108 -5.90 18.83 -9.79
C SER A 108 -4.77 18.72 -8.75
N THR A 109 -4.92 17.83 -7.75
CA THR A 109 -3.95 17.67 -6.65
C THR A 109 -2.84 16.64 -6.90
N LEU A 110 -3.02 15.76 -7.90
CA LEU A 110 -2.03 14.79 -8.35
C LEU A 110 -0.88 15.50 -9.07
N ASP A 111 0.28 15.47 -8.40
CA ASP A 111 1.56 15.99 -8.87
C ASP A 111 2.66 14.95 -8.59
N ALA A 112 3.63 14.81 -9.51
CA ALA A 112 4.69 13.82 -9.41
C ALA A 112 5.58 14.07 -8.17
N GLY A 113 5.81 15.33 -7.80
CA GLY A 113 6.57 15.69 -6.61
C GLY A 113 5.85 15.31 -5.31
N ARG A 114 4.52 15.48 -5.26
CA ARG A 114 3.69 15.00 -4.13
C ARG A 114 3.68 13.48 -4.04
N PHE A 115 3.57 12.79 -5.16
CA PHE A 115 3.62 11.33 -5.21
C PHE A 115 4.96 10.81 -4.70
N TYR A 116 6.08 11.40 -5.17
CA TYR A 116 7.42 11.10 -4.66
C TYR A 116 7.48 11.32 -3.14
N ALA A 117 7.03 12.47 -2.64
CA ALA A 117 7.09 12.79 -1.22
C ALA A 117 6.30 11.79 -0.35
N ALA A 118 5.14 11.32 -0.83
CA ALA A 118 4.31 10.34 -0.14
C ALA A 118 4.93 8.94 -0.10
N LYS A 119 5.76 8.59 -1.10
CA LYS A 119 6.34 7.24 -1.25
C LYS A 119 7.80 7.16 -0.86
N PHE A 120 8.52 8.26 -0.70
CA PHE A 120 9.93 8.22 -0.39
C PHE A 120 10.20 7.69 1.03
N LEU A 121 10.76 6.48 1.10
CA LEU A 121 11.23 5.86 2.33
C LEU A 121 12.75 6.06 2.46
N PRO A 122 13.27 6.68 3.53
CA PRO A 122 14.71 6.81 3.71
C PRO A 122 15.35 5.43 3.90
N TYR A 123 16.20 5.01 2.95
CA TYR A 123 16.91 3.73 3.09
C TYR A 123 17.85 3.76 4.29
N GLN A 124 17.74 2.73 5.13
CA GLN A 124 18.61 2.47 6.27
C GLN A 124 19.46 1.23 6.00
N LEU A 125 20.77 1.35 6.23
CA LEU A 125 21.70 0.23 6.10
C LEU A 125 21.40 -0.81 7.20
N PRO A 126 21.13 -2.08 6.85
CA PRO A 126 20.99 -3.14 7.85
C PRO A 126 22.22 -3.23 8.75
N THR A 127 22.01 -3.38 10.06
CA THR A 127 23.06 -3.59 11.04
C THR A 127 23.11 -5.06 11.44
N THR A 128 23.78 -5.89 10.65
CA THR A 128 24.10 -7.26 11.02
C THR A 128 25.36 -7.28 11.89
N ARG A 129 25.33 -8.00 13.03
CA ARG A 129 26.47 -8.12 13.96
C ARG A 129 27.76 -8.63 13.29
N SER A 130 27.64 -9.35 12.19
CA SER A 130 28.75 -9.89 11.40
C SER A 130 29.43 -8.87 10.45
N ASP A 131 28.78 -7.75 10.13
CA ASP A 131 29.29 -6.76 9.16
C ASP A 131 30.22 -5.70 9.77
N ALA A 132 30.49 -5.76 11.08
CA ALA A 132 31.37 -4.80 11.76
C ALA A 132 32.81 -4.77 11.18
N LYS A 133 33.25 -5.84 10.50
CA LYS A 133 34.56 -5.91 9.82
C LYS A 133 34.61 -5.31 8.41
N THR A 134 33.46 -4.97 7.82
CA THR A 134 33.38 -4.53 6.40
C THR A 134 32.71 -3.16 6.24
N LEU A 135 32.62 -2.39 7.33
CA LEU A 135 32.13 -1.01 7.30
C LEU A 135 33.13 -0.11 6.57
N THR A 136 32.81 0.25 5.34
CA THR A 136 33.61 1.24 4.60
C THR A 136 33.40 2.63 5.18
N ARG A 137 34.36 3.53 4.95
CA ARG A 137 34.22 4.94 5.33
C ARG A 137 32.98 5.60 4.70
N LEU A 138 32.52 5.10 3.55
CA LEU A 138 31.32 5.59 2.88
C LEU A 138 30.04 5.14 3.63
N ASP A 139 30.01 3.90 4.14
CA ASP A 139 28.89 3.39 4.94
C ASP A 139 28.68 4.20 6.21
N SER A 140 29.76 4.57 6.92
CA SER A 140 29.66 5.34 8.16
C SER A 140 29.12 6.74 7.91
N LEU A 141 29.56 7.41 6.84
CA LEU A 141 29.04 8.72 6.44
C LEU A 141 27.56 8.66 6.05
N TYR A 142 27.14 7.60 5.35
CA TYR A 142 25.74 7.41 4.98
C TYR A 142 24.85 7.19 6.21
N ARG A 143 25.31 6.36 7.17
CA ARG A 143 24.61 6.12 8.44
C ARG A 143 24.50 7.39 9.28
N ALA A 144 25.53 8.24 9.29
CA ALA A 144 25.50 9.54 9.95
C ALA A 144 24.57 10.57 9.26
N GLY A 145 23.91 10.20 8.15
CA GLY A 145 23.03 11.10 7.41
C GLY A 145 23.77 12.18 6.61
N ASN A 146 25.10 12.13 6.54
CA ASN A 146 25.90 13.15 5.87
C ASN A 146 25.95 12.91 4.35
N SER A 147 24.83 13.20 3.67
CA SER A 147 24.69 13.00 2.22
C SER A 147 25.72 13.79 1.40
N ARG A 148 26.21 14.93 1.90
CA ARG A 148 27.25 15.71 1.21
C ARG A 148 28.60 15.00 1.26
N ALA A 149 29.03 14.57 2.43
CA ALA A 149 30.29 13.85 2.58
C ALA A 149 30.31 12.51 1.84
N VAL A 150 29.16 11.83 1.71
CA VAL A 150 29.04 10.61 0.89
C VAL A 150 29.40 10.88 -0.56
N VAL A 151 28.82 11.93 -1.16
CA VAL A 151 29.08 12.31 -2.56
C VAL A 151 30.55 12.71 -2.75
N GLU A 152 31.09 13.56 -1.86
CA GLU A 152 32.48 14.01 -1.92
C GLU A 152 33.48 12.85 -1.77
N LEU A 153 33.17 11.86 -0.93
CA LEU A 153 34.02 10.68 -0.77
C LEU A 153 33.93 9.77 -1.99
N PHE A 154 32.72 9.55 -2.53
CA PHE A 154 32.48 8.70 -3.69
C PHE A 154 33.30 9.15 -4.91
N GLU A 155 33.35 10.44 -5.18
CA GLU A 155 34.14 11.00 -6.30
C GLU A 155 35.63 10.65 -6.18
N LYS A 156 36.16 10.67 -4.95
CA LYS A 156 37.57 10.40 -4.64
C LYS A 156 37.92 8.91 -4.56
N LEU A 157 36.94 8.01 -4.62
CA LEU A 157 37.21 6.56 -4.57
C LEU A 157 37.91 6.09 -5.84
N PRO A 158 39.08 5.42 -5.73
CA PRO A 158 39.83 4.92 -6.88
C PRO A 158 39.08 3.77 -7.59
N THR A 159 38.38 2.95 -6.82
CA THR A 159 37.52 1.87 -7.31
C THR A 159 36.14 2.00 -6.65
N LYS A 160 35.08 1.85 -7.44
CA LYS A 160 33.69 2.03 -6.99
C LYS A 160 32.95 0.70 -7.11
N GLY A 161 32.43 0.21 -5.99
CA GLY A 161 31.63 -1.02 -5.91
C GLY A 161 30.13 -0.75 -6.03
N PRO A 162 29.31 -1.81 -6.22
CA PRO A 162 27.85 -1.69 -6.30
C PRO A 162 27.22 -0.96 -5.10
N ARG A 163 27.74 -1.23 -3.89
CA ARG A 163 27.33 -0.57 -2.65
C ARG A 163 27.61 0.93 -2.67
N ASP A 164 28.76 1.35 -3.21
CA ASP A 164 29.12 2.77 -3.30
C ASP A 164 28.19 3.53 -4.25
N TYR A 165 27.86 2.94 -5.40
CA TYR A 165 26.88 3.50 -6.35
C TYR A 165 25.49 3.63 -5.70
N PHE A 166 25.04 2.58 -5.01
CA PHE A 166 23.74 2.58 -4.35
C PHE A 166 23.64 3.67 -3.30
N LEU A 167 24.58 3.71 -2.35
CA LEU A 167 24.56 4.66 -1.23
C LEU A 167 24.71 6.12 -1.70
N THR A 168 25.51 6.35 -2.74
CA THR A 168 25.65 7.68 -3.34
C THR A 168 24.39 8.10 -4.09
N GLY A 169 23.75 7.17 -4.82
CA GLY A 169 22.44 7.41 -5.44
C GLY A 169 21.37 7.78 -4.40
N MET A 170 21.34 7.07 -3.27
CA MET A 170 20.47 7.38 -2.15
C MET A 170 20.78 8.74 -1.50
N ALA A 171 22.05 9.12 -1.42
CA ALA A 171 22.45 10.44 -0.92
C ALA A 171 21.97 11.58 -1.83
N HIS A 172 22.02 11.40 -3.15
CA HIS A 172 21.44 12.35 -4.10
C HIS A 172 19.91 12.41 -3.99
N LEU A 173 19.22 11.29 -3.80
CA LEU A 173 17.77 11.27 -3.56
C LEU A 173 17.37 12.08 -2.32
N ARG A 174 18.08 11.90 -1.20
CA ARG A 174 17.83 12.70 0.02
C ARG A 174 17.98 14.20 -0.21
N ARG A 175 18.86 14.59 -1.13
CA ARG A 175 19.12 15.98 -1.53
C ARG A 175 18.20 16.46 -2.66
N ARG A 176 17.24 15.65 -3.10
CA ARG A 176 16.36 15.91 -4.25
C ARG A 176 17.11 16.14 -5.57
N GLU A 177 18.32 15.61 -5.69
CA GLU A 177 19.14 15.68 -6.89
C GLU A 177 18.80 14.50 -7.83
N PHE A 178 17.55 14.47 -8.29
CA PHE A 178 16.94 13.30 -8.94
C PHE A 178 17.70 12.82 -10.18
N ASN A 179 18.11 13.73 -11.07
CA ASN A 179 18.86 13.37 -12.28
C ASN A 179 20.20 12.69 -11.96
N ARG A 180 20.90 13.13 -10.91
CA ARG A 180 22.16 12.50 -10.48
C ARG A 180 21.91 11.13 -9.87
N ALA A 181 20.84 10.98 -9.09
CA ALA A 181 20.43 9.69 -8.57
C ALA A 181 20.07 8.68 -9.68
N ILE A 182 19.32 9.12 -10.70
CA ILE A 182 18.96 8.30 -11.86
C ILE A 182 20.22 7.74 -12.54
N VAL A 183 21.23 8.58 -12.78
CA VAL A 183 22.49 8.15 -13.41
C VAL A 183 23.17 7.06 -12.59
N LEU A 184 23.36 7.28 -11.29
CA LEU A 184 24.07 6.33 -10.42
C LEU A 184 23.33 5.00 -10.25
N LEU A 185 22.02 5.05 -10.04
CA LEU A 185 21.19 3.84 -9.89
C LEU A 185 21.06 3.06 -11.21
N SER A 186 21.02 3.75 -12.35
CA SER A 186 21.04 3.11 -13.67
C SER A 186 22.38 2.43 -13.96
N LEU A 187 23.50 3.07 -13.58
CA LEU A 187 24.84 2.46 -13.67
C LEU A 187 24.94 1.22 -12.80
N LEU A 188 24.45 1.27 -11.56
CA LEU A 188 24.39 0.11 -10.67
C LEU A 188 23.60 -1.05 -11.30
N ARG A 189 22.40 -0.76 -11.82
CA ARG A 189 21.56 -1.76 -12.49
C ARG A 189 22.27 -2.37 -13.70
N GLN A 190 23.00 -1.57 -14.48
CA GLN A 190 23.80 -2.05 -15.60
C GLN A 190 24.96 -2.95 -15.13
N GLN A 191 25.63 -2.60 -14.02
CA GLN A 191 26.68 -3.43 -13.45
C GLN A 191 26.16 -4.77 -12.94
N ASN A 192 24.99 -4.80 -12.31
CA ASN A 192 24.36 -6.04 -11.84
C ASN A 192 24.08 -7.00 -13.00
N ARG A 193 23.59 -6.50 -14.15
CA ARG A 193 23.38 -7.33 -15.35
C ARG A 193 24.64 -8.03 -15.87
N ARG A 194 25.83 -7.51 -15.54
CA ARG A 194 27.13 -8.08 -15.95
C ARG A 194 27.73 -9.01 -14.89
N ARG A 195 27.11 -9.13 -13.72
CA ARG A 195 27.61 -9.91 -12.57
C ARG A 195 26.67 -11.08 -12.29
N ALA A 196 27.21 -12.15 -11.72
CA ALA A 196 26.41 -13.31 -11.29
C ALA A 196 25.55 -13.01 -10.04
N ALA A 197 25.97 -12.03 -9.23
CA ALA A 197 25.27 -11.60 -8.03
C ALA A 197 24.69 -10.19 -8.22
N ASN A 198 23.38 -10.07 -7.99
CA ASN A 198 22.63 -8.82 -8.13
C ASN A 198 22.53 -8.10 -6.78
N TYR A 199 23.43 -7.14 -6.55
CA TYR A 199 23.44 -6.38 -5.29
C TYR A 199 22.39 -5.27 -5.34
N PHE A 200 21.54 -5.19 -4.31
CA PHE A 200 20.51 -4.15 -4.16
C PHE A 200 19.52 -4.06 -5.35
N ASP A 201 19.24 -5.14 -6.07
CA ASP A 201 18.48 -5.07 -7.33
C ASP A 201 17.04 -4.58 -7.11
N GLN A 202 16.35 -5.13 -6.11
CA GLN A 202 14.97 -4.78 -5.80
C GLN A 202 14.86 -3.38 -5.19
N GLU A 203 15.84 -2.99 -4.38
CA GLU A 203 15.98 -1.62 -3.88
C GLU A 203 16.25 -0.64 -5.01
N THR A 204 17.12 -1.02 -5.95
CA THR A 204 17.45 -0.20 -7.12
C THR A 204 16.20 0.02 -7.98
N ASP A 205 15.39 -1.01 -8.24
CA ASP A 205 14.14 -0.85 -9.00
C ASP A 205 13.21 0.18 -8.33
N TYR A 206 13.02 0.09 -7.01
CA TYR A 206 12.13 1.00 -6.27
C TYR A 206 12.66 2.43 -6.23
N TYR A 207 13.91 2.63 -5.81
CA TYR A 207 14.47 3.97 -5.66
C TYR A 207 14.77 4.65 -7.01
N LEU A 208 15.05 3.88 -8.06
CA LEU A 208 15.15 4.41 -9.41
C LEU A 208 13.78 4.88 -9.92
N ALA A 209 12.70 4.14 -9.64
CA ALA A 209 11.34 4.57 -9.97
C ALA A 209 10.99 5.89 -9.26
N LEU A 210 11.33 6.01 -7.98
CA LEU A 210 11.15 7.25 -7.23
C LEU A 210 12.02 8.39 -7.77
N ALA A 211 13.26 8.12 -8.18
CA ALA A 211 14.12 9.12 -8.80
C ALA A 211 13.53 9.65 -10.11
N TYR A 212 12.98 8.76 -10.95
CA TYR A 212 12.26 9.15 -12.15
C TYR A 212 11.03 10.02 -11.84
N LEU A 213 10.21 9.65 -10.86
CA LEU A 213 9.07 10.49 -10.45
C LEU A 213 9.50 11.87 -9.95
N GLY A 214 10.55 11.94 -9.12
CA GLY A 214 11.08 13.22 -8.65
C GLY A 214 11.61 14.09 -9.79
N ALA A 215 12.10 13.49 -10.87
CA ALA A 215 12.53 14.18 -12.09
C ALA A 215 11.40 14.46 -13.09
N HIS A 216 10.13 14.22 -12.73
CA HIS A 216 8.97 14.32 -13.62
C HIS A 216 9.03 13.39 -14.85
N ARG A 217 9.75 12.27 -14.75
CA ARG A 217 9.95 11.27 -15.79
C ARG A 217 9.01 10.08 -15.57
N VAL A 218 7.71 10.30 -15.81
CA VAL A 218 6.65 9.36 -15.42
C VAL A 218 6.67 8.11 -16.30
N GLU A 219 6.91 8.27 -17.60
CA GLU A 219 7.04 7.17 -18.56
C GLU A 219 8.08 6.13 -18.13
N GLU A 220 9.22 6.57 -17.58
CA GLU A 220 10.29 5.68 -17.11
C GLU A 220 10.02 5.09 -15.72
N ALA A 221 9.27 5.81 -14.87
CA ALA A 221 8.89 5.33 -13.55
C ALA A 221 7.84 4.22 -13.60
N TYR A 222 6.83 4.37 -14.46
CA TYR A 222 5.69 3.44 -14.57
C TYR A 222 6.10 1.96 -14.74
N PRO A 223 6.98 1.57 -15.69
CA PRO A 223 7.34 0.17 -15.87
C PRO A 223 8.05 -0.43 -14.65
N LEU A 224 8.78 0.39 -13.88
CA LEU A 224 9.40 -0.06 -12.64
C LEU A 224 8.35 -0.29 -11.54
N PHE A 225 7.42 0.65 -11.34
CA PHE A 225 6.32 0.46 -10.39
C PHE A 225 5.46 -0.74 -10.76
N LYS A 226 5.15 -0.92 -12.05
CA LYS A 226 4.42 -2.09 -12.55
C LYS A 226 5.17 -3.38 -12.25
N LYS A 227 6.49 -3.44 -12.50
CA LYS A 227 7.32 -4.61 -12.16
C LYS A 227 7.25 -4.96 -10.67
N ILE A 228 7.26 -3.95 -9.79
CA ILE A 228 7.18 -4.13 -8.34
C ILE A 228 5.80 -4.64 -7.92
N TYR A 229 4.74 -4.08 -8.50
CA TYR A 229 3.36 -4.51 -8.26
C TYR A 229 3.11 -5.95 -8.75
N ASP A 230 3.58 -6.30 -9.95
CA ASP A 230 3.34 -7.61 -10.55
C ASP A 230 4.15 -8.75 -9.91
N ASN A 231 5.14 -8.44 -9.07
CA ASN A 231 6.00 -9.43 -8.43
C ASN A 231 5.74 -9.51 -6.91
N PRO A 232 4.96 -10.50 -6.43
CA PRO A 232 4.66 -10.66 -5.00
C PRO A 232 5.88 -10.92 -4.12
N ARG A 233 7.00 -11.37 -4.69
CA ARG A 233 8.25 -11.63 -3.98
C ARG A 233 9.18 -10.41 -3.96
N HIS A 234 8.77 -9.29 -4.54
CA HIS A 234 9.55 -8.07 -4.52
C HIS A 234 9.48 -7.42 -3.14
N LEU A 235 10.62 -6.97 -2.58
CA LEU A 235 10.72 -6.36 -1.26
C LEU A 235 9.75 -5.19 -1.07
N TYR A 236 9.53 -4.43 -2.14
CA TYR A 236 8.67 -3.25 -2.15
C TYR A 236 7.25 -3.51 -2.68
N HIS A 237 6.85 -4.77 -2.93
CA HIS A 237 5.54 -5.11 -3.49
C HIS A 237 4.39 -4.44 -2.72
N GLN A 238 4.40 -4.53 -1.40
CA GLN A 238 3.35 -3.96 -0.53
C GLN A 238 3.31 -2.43 -0.52
N THR A 239 4.35 -1.76 -1.00
CA THR A 239 4.42 -0.28 -1.05
C THR A 239 3.78 0.30 -2.31
N VAL A 240 3.55 -0.54 -3.33
CA VAL A 240 2.99 -0.18 -4.62
C VAL A 240 1.60 -0.80 -4.76
N THR A 241 0.59 0.04 -4.91
CA THR A 241 -0.81 -0.38 -5.01
C THR A 241 -1.34 -0.22 -6.43
N LYS A 242 -2.51 -0.80 -6.71
CA LYS A 242 -3.21 -0.57 -7.97
C LYS A 242 -3.59 0.91 -8.17
N GLN A 243 -3.92 1.62 -7.09
CA GLN A 243 -4.23 3.05 -7.13
C GLN A 243 -3.01 3.88 -7.53
N ASP A 244 -1.82 3.48 -7.07
CA ASP A 244 -0.55 4.11 -7.45
C ASP A 244 -0.33 4.01 -8.96
N LEU A 245 -0.51 2.82 -9.55
CA LEU A 245 -0.36 2.64 -11.00
C LEU A 245 -1.35 3.47 -11.82
N LEU A 246 -2.61 3.53 -11.39
CA LEU A 246 -3.62 4.37 -12.03
C LEU A 246 -3.26 5.85 -11.91
N GLY A 247 -2.79 6.29 -10.74
CA GLY A 247 -2.33 7.65 -10.50
C GLY A 247 -1.17 8.04 -11.43
N LEU A 248 -0.21 7.14 -11.65
CA LEU A 248 0.89 7.35 -12.59
C LEU A 248 0.42 7.46 -14.04
N GLN A 249 -0.54 6.65 -14.48
CA GLN A 249 -1.11 6.77 -15.82
C GLN A 249 -1.83 8.10 -16.02
N VAL A 250 -2.55 8.58 -14.99
CA VAL A 250 -3.19 9.90 -15.05
C VAL A 250 -2.15 11.02 -15.09
N LEU A 251 -1.06 10.90 -14.34
CA LEU A 251 0.05 11.86 -14.37
C LEU A 251 0.74 11.91 -15.73
N ASP A 252 0.89 10.77 -16.40
CA ASP A 252 1.46 10.66 -17.75
C ASP A 252 0.63 11.45 -18.76
N THR A 253 -0.71 11.35 -18.70
CA THR A 253 -1.61 12.07 -19.61
C THR A 253 -1.66 13.60 -19.40
N LYS A 254 -1.02 14.11 -18.35
CA LYS A 254 -0.99 15.55 -18.03
C LYS A 254 0.24 16.28 -18.57
N GLN A 255 1.30 15.54 -18.90
CA GLN A 255 2.57 16.11 -19.38
C GLN A 255 2.45 16.53 -20.84
#